data_AF-A0AAV3SDT5-F1
#
_entry.id   AF-A0AAV3SDT5-F1
#
_cell.length_a   1.000
_cell.length_b   1.000
_cell.length_c   1.000
_cell.angle_alpha   90.00
_cell.angle_beta   90.00
_cell.angle_gamma   90.00
#
_symmetry.space_group_name_H-M   'P 1'
#
loop_
_entity.id
_entity.type
_entity.pdbx_description
1 polymer ?
#
loop_
_entity_poly.entity_id
_entity_poly.type
_entity_poly.pdbx_seq_one_letter_code
_entity_poly.pdbx_strand_id
1 'polypeptide(L)'
;MKRARLRTDSAAAGIVAAALEPDNTAEMETTVAGDTIETALERERVGGLRSTVDDYVVNLTVAERIVRIANEHDEADDDRTDNDIA
;
A
#
# COMPACT_ATOMS: atom_id res chain seq x y z
N MET A 1 12.55 -21.26 -8.94
CA MET A 1 11.98 -20.09 -8.26
C MET A 1 12.64 -18.80 -8.74
N LYS A 2 11.85 -17.83 -9.19
CA LYS A 2 12.25 -16.44 -9.46
C LYS A 2 11.70 -15.58 -8.34
N ARG A 3 12.43 -14.53 -7.98
CA ARG A 3 12.12 -13.71 -6.80
C ARG A 3 12.15 -12.23 -7.16
N ALA A 4 11.24 -11.47 -6.57
CA ALA A 4 11.26 -10.02 -6.56
C ALA A 4 11.10 -9.51 -5.12
N ARG A 5 11.72 -8.37 -4.82
CA ARG A 5 11.53 -7.62 -3.58
C ARG A 5 11.22 -6.19 -3.95
N LEU A 6 10.10 -5.70 -3.47
CA LEU A 6 9.67 -4.31 -3.64
C LEU A 6 9.76 -3.62 -2.30
N ARG A 7 10.32 -2.41 -2.30
CA ARG A 7 10.42 -1.54 -1.15
C ARG A 7 9.75 -0.22 -1.51
N THR A 8 8.79 0.19 -0.70
CA THR A 8 8.03 1.41 -0.91
C THR A 8 8.01 2.21 0.39
N ASP A 9 8.33 3.49 0.30
CA ASP A 9 8.19 4.41 1.43
C ASP A 9 6.80 5.05 1.39
N SER A 10 6.14 5.10 2.55
CA SER A 10 4.77 5.53 2.75
C SER A 10 4.59 6.07 4.16
N ALA A 11 4.09 7.30 4.29
CA ALA A 11 3.74 7.88 5.59
C ALA A 11 2.57 7.14 6.29
N ALA A 12 1.87 6.26 5.56
CA ALA A 12 0.77 5.46 6.06
C ALA A 12 1.01 3.96 5.86
N ALA A 13 2.27 3.52 5.95
CA ALA A 13 2.70 2.17 5.62
C ALA A 13 1.83 1.06 6.26
N GLY A 14 1.41 1.23 7.52
CA GLY A 14 0.54 0.26 8.19
C GLY A 14 -0.85 0.12 7.56
N ILE A 15 -1.48 1.25 7.18
CA ILE A 15 -2.81 1.25 6.55
C ILE A 15 -2.72 0.69 5.14
N VAL A 16 -1.72 1.13 4.38
CA VAL A 16 -1.49 0.66 3.01
C VAL A 16 -1.18 -0.84 2.99
N ALA A 17 -0.34 -1.34 3.88
CA ALA A 17 -0.06 -2.77 3.98
C ALA A 17 -1.31 -3.59 4.37
N ALA A 18 -2.15 -3.08 5.27
CA ALA A 18 -3.42 -3.72 5.61
C ALA A 18 -4.39 -3.76 4.42
N ALA A 19 -4.39 -2.71 3.57
CA ALA A 19 -5.19 -2.68 2.36
C ALA A 19 -4.69 -3.67 1.27
N LEU A 20 -3.40 -3.99 1.28
CA LEU A 20 -2.78 -4.96 0.37
C LEU A 20 -2.90 -6.42 0.84
N GLU A 21 -3.10 -6.65 2.15
CA GLU A 21 -3.19 -7.98 2.75
C GLU A 21 -4.18 -8.93 2.04
N PRO A 22 -5.40 -8.52 1.65
CA PRO A 22 -6.39 -9.42 1.08
C PRO A 22 -5.97 -10.07 -0.24
N ASP A 23 -5.09 -9.41 -1.02
CA ASP A 23 -4.60 -9.90 -2.30
C ASP A 23 -3.29 -10.70 -2.17
N ASN A 24 -2.70 -10.76 -0.97
CA ASN A 24 -1.49 -11.54 -0.74
C ASN A 24 -1.80 -13.04 -0.85
N THR A 25 -1.05 -13.70 -1.73
CA THR A 25 -1.06 -15.18 -1.82
C THR A 25 0.00 -15.78 -0.89
N ALA A 26 -0.01 -17.10 -0.71
CA ALA A 26 1.04 -17.80 0.05
C ALA A 26 2.47 -17.64 -0.52
N GLU A 27 2.58 -17.15 -1.75
CA GLU A 27 3.84 -16.84 -2.43
C GLU A 27 4.19 -15.34 -2.36
N MET A 28 3.47 -14.59 -1.51
CA MET A 28 3.65 -13.16 -1.25
C MET A 28 3.75 -12.94 0.25
N GLU A 29 4.76 -12.18 0.66
CA GLU A 29 4.95 -11.78 2.05
C GLU A 29 5.12 -10.28 2.08
N THR A 30 4.24 -9.58 2.81
CA THR A 30 4.31 -8.12 3.00
C THR A 30 4.57 -7.83 4.46
N THR A 31 5.58 -6.99 4.71
CA THR A 31 5.97 -6.56 6.06
C THR A 31 6.12 -5.05 6.10
N VAL A 32 5.95 -4.47 7.29
CA VAL A 32 6.09 -3.03 7.52
C VAL A 32 7.19 -2.79 8.54
N ALA A 33 8.09 -1.88 8.22
CA ALA A 33 9.15 -1.41 9.10
C ALA A 33 9.15 0.13 9.11
N GLY A 34 8.49 0.72 10.11
CA GLY A 34 8.24 2.17 10.15
C GLY A 34 7.41 2.59 8.94
N ASP A 35 7.93 3.54 8.17
CA ASP A 35 7.29 4.08 6.97
C ASP A 35 7.65 3.30 5.70
N THR A 36 8.30 2.14 5.83
CA THR A 36 8.64 1.29 4.68
C THR A 36 7.77 0.04 4.65
N ILE A 37 7.17 -0.23 3.49
CA ILE A 37 6.55 -1.50 3.14
C ILE A 37 7.55 -2.33 2.33
N GLU A 38 7.81 -3.57 2.76
CA GLU A 38 8.61 -4.53 2.01
C GLU A 38 7.75 -5.73 1.60
N THR A 39 7.64 -5.97 0.29
CA THR A 39 6.92 -7.12 -0.26
C THR A 39 7.87 -8.04 -1.03
N ALA A 40 7.92 -9.30 -0.62
CA ALA A 40 8.66 -10.36 -1.28
C ALA A 40 7.69 -11.24 -2.09
N LEU A 41 8.09 -11.55 -3.33
CA LEU A 41 7.32 -12.39 -4.25
C LEU A 41 8.17 -13.55 -4.74
N GLU A 42 7.58 -14.75 -4.78
CA GLU A 42 8.18 -15.92 -5.41
C GLU A 42 7.27 -16.47 -6.51
N ARG A 43 7.82 -16.77 -7.68
CA ARG A 43 7.08 -17.42 -8.79
C ARG A 43 7.97 -18.39 -9.55
N GLU A 44 7.38 -19.40 -10.15
CA GLU A 44 8.14 -20.38 -10.94
C GLU A 44 8.67 -19.79 -12.26
N ARG A 45 7.84 -19.00 -12.95
CA ARG A 45 8.12 -18.43 -14.27
C ARG A 45 8.25 -16.92 -14.21
N VAL A 46 9.17 -16.36 -15.01
CA VAL A 46 9.40 -14.91 -15.13
C VAL A 46 8.14 -14.16 -15.56
N GLY A 47 7.36 -14.73 -16.49
CA GLY A 47 6.10 -14.11 -16.92
C GLY A 47 5.07 -13.98 -15.80
N GLY A 48 4.98 -14.99 -14.93
CA GLY A 48 4.13 -14.95 -13.74
C GLY A 48 4.62 -13.93 -12.72
N LEU A 49 5.94 -13.88 -12.48
CA LEU A 49 6.55 -12.87 -11.61
C LEU A 49 6.24 -11.45 -12.09
N ARG A 50 6.41 -11.19 -13.39
CA ARG A 50 6.13 -9.87 -13.99
C ARG A 50 4.67 -9.48 -13.78
N SER A 51 3.73 -10.38 -14.08
CA SER A 51 2.30 -10.09 -13.92
C SER A 51 1.97 -9.72 -12.47
N THR A 52 2.41 -10.54 -11.51
CA THR A 52 2.11 -10.26 -10.10
C THR A 52 2.77 -8.98 -9.60
N VAL A 53 3.98 -8.65 -10.05
CA VAL A 53 4.61 -7.36 -9.73
C VAL A 53 3.78 -6.19 -10.26
N ASP A 54 3.28 -6.30 -11.50
CA ASP A 54 2.44 -5.27 -12.12
C ASP A 54 1.12 -5.08 -11.34
N ASP A 55 0.42 -6.18 -11.06
CA ASP A 55 -0.82 -6.19 -10.28
C ASP A 55 -0.60 -5.58 -8.87
N TYR A 56 0.48 -5.97 -8.20
CA TYR A 56 0.84 -5.45 -6.88
C TYR A 56 1.07 -3.94 -6.89
N VAL A 57 1.82 -3.43 -7.88
CA VAL A 57 2.12 -1.99 -7.98
C VAL A 57 0.85 -1.17 -8.25
N VAL A 58 -0.07 -1.71 -9.05
CA VAL A 58 -1.38 -1.09 -9.27
C VAL A 58 -2.17 -1.02 -7.96
N ASN A 59 -2.28 -2.12 -7.22
CA ASN A 59 -3.02 -2.16 -5.95
C ASN A 59 -2.39 -1.23 -4.90
N LEU A 60 -1.05 -1.19 -4.81
CA LEU A 60 -0.31 -0.27 -3.94
C LEU A 60 -0.63 1.19 -4.27
N THR A 61 -0.62 1.55 -5.56
CA THR A 61 -0.90 2.92 -6.00
C THR A 61 -2.34 3.34 -5.65
N VAL A 62 -3.29 2.42 -5.76
CA VAL A 62 -4.69 2.68 -5.39
C VAL A 62 -4.82 2.86 -3.88
N ALA A 63 -4.19 1.99 -3.08
CA ALA A 63 -4.21 2.08 -1.62
C ALA A 63 -3.62 3.41 -1.13
N GLU A 64 -2.44 3.81 -1.62
CA GLU A 64 -1.81 5.11 -1.33
C GLU A 64 -2.73 6.28 -1.66
N ARG A 65 -3.38 6.24 -2.82
CA ARG A 65 -4.28 7.31 -3.25
C ARG A 65 -5.51 7.43 -2.36
N ILE A 66 -6.09 6.30 -1.95
CA ILE A 66 -7.27 6.30 -1.07
C ILE A 66 -6.90 6.87 0.29
N VAL A 67 -5.77 6.47 0.87
CA VAL A 67 -5.32 6.99 2.16
C VAL A 67 -5.08 8.49 2.11
N ARG A 68 -4.42 8.99 1.05
CA ARG A 68 -4.23 10.43 0.87
C ARG A 68 -5.56 11.19 0.81
N ILE A 69 -6.53 10.69 0.03
CA ILE A 69 -7.85 11.33 -0.09
C ILE A 69 -8.59 11.32 1.25
N ALA A 70 -8.48 10.24 2.04
CA ALA A 70 -9.10 10.15 3.35
C ALA A 70 -8.50 11.20 4.31
N ASN A 71 -7.17 11.32 4.36
CA ASN A 71 -6.50 12.31 5.20
C ASN A 71 -6.84 13.76 4.79
N GLU A 72 -6.86 14.05 3.49
CA GLU A 72 -7.28 15.37 2.97
C GLU A 72 -8.72 15.72 3.35
N HIS A 73 -9.59 14.71 3.46
CA HIS A 73 -10.98 14.93 3.87
C HIS A 73 -11.09 15.17 5.39
N ASP A 74 -10.36 14.41 6.20
CA ASP A 74 -10.32 14.60 7.65
C ASP A 74 -9.80 16.00 8.02
N GLU A 75 -8.74 16.49 7.35
CA GLU A 75 -8.21 17.85 7.54
C GLU A 75 -9.24 18.93 7.18
N ALA A 76 -10.00 18.75 6.10
CA ALA A 76 -11.04 19.69 5.69
C ALA A 76 -12.28 19.69 6.60
N ASP A 77 -12.50 18.62 7.37
CA ASP A 77 -13.58 18.53 8.36
C ASP A 77 -13.18 19.18 9.69
N ASP A 78 -11.91 19.06 10.08
CA ASP A 78 -11.36 19.71 11.28
C ASP A 78 -11.40 21.24 11.14
N ASP A 79 -10.97 21.78 9.99
CA ASP A 79 -10.96 23.22 9.71
C ASP A 79 -12.37 23.84 9.67
N ARG A 80 -13.39 23.05 9.29
CA ARG A 80 -14.80 23.47 9.33
C ARG A 80 -15.36 23.55 10.74
N THR A 81 -14.91 22.68 11.64
CA THR A 81 -15.42 22.63 13.01
C THR A 81 -14.88 23.79 13.85
N ASP A 82 -13.64 24.20 13.61
CA ASP A 82 -13.01 25.34 14.30
C ASP A 82 -13.60 26.70 13.87
N ASN A 83 -14.07 26.83 12.63
CA ASN A 83 -14.62 28.08 12.11
C ASN A 83 -16.10 28.32 12.49
N ASP A 84 -16.81 27.32 13.00
CA ASP A 84 -18.20 27.41 13.45
C ASP A 84 -18.34 27.79 14.96
N ILE A 85 -17.22 27.99 15.68
CA ILE A 85 -17.21 28.36 17.11
C ILE A 85 -16.90 29.87 17.33
N ALA A 86 -16.68 30.65 16.27
CA ALA A 86 -16.35 32.09 16.35
C ALA A 86 -17.57 33.04 16.28
#